data_AF-Q2Y4Y6-F1
#
_entry.id   AF-Q2Y4Y6-F1
#
_cell.length_a   1.000
_cell.length_b   1.000
_cell.length_c   1.000
_cell.angle_alpha   90.00
_cell.angle_beta   90.00
_cell.angle_gamma   90.00
#
_symmetry.space_group_name_H-M   'P 1'
#
loop_
_entity.id
_entity.type
_entity.pdbx_description
1 polymer ?
#
loop_
_entity_poly.entity_id
_entity_poly.type
_entity_poly.pdbx_seq_one_letter_code
_entity_poly.pdbx_strand_id
1 'polypeptide(L)'
;MGFDKIAVFGISMGGKAAIIASTKTKEIDAVVADSSAVGFVESMNLRDRVSMGSSKVFSFFVSETLVAYFYELMTGISEDDNKAVNYIDRINTPILIIHGDKDKIVPLKDAHLLYEKAKEPKFIWIVKNTGHHKAHNTHRAEYEERLLNFFDENLKSGTSCDYIQKLFLSVCVDNELGGCLYR
;
A
#
# COMPACT_ATOMS: atom_id res chain seq x y z
N MET A 1 23.56 5.13 15.97
CA MET A 1 22.99 3.98 15.25
C MET A 1 21.55 4.33 14.94
N GLY A 2 21.23 4.58 13.68
CA GLY A 2 19.88 4.84 13.20
C GLY A 2 19.67 4.03 11.93
N PHE A 3 18.42 3.83 11.54
CA PHE A 3 18.10 3.23 10.24
C PHE A 3 18.28 4.30 9.16
N ASP A 4 19.07 4.01 8.12
CA ASP A 4 19.30 4.98 7.03
C ASP A 4 18.10 5.08 6.09
N LYS A 5 17.24 4.05 6.07
CA LYS A 5 16.05 3.94 5.22
C LYS A 5 14.92 3.22 5.95
N ILE A 6 13.73 3.80 5.93
CA ILE A 6 12.55 3.24 6.61
C ILE A 6 11.40 3.13 5.63
N ALA A 7 10.85 1.92 5.47
CA ALA A 7 9.59 1.71 4.78
C ALA A 7 8.47 1.39 5.77
N VAL A 8 7.24 1.75 5.40
CA VAL A 8 6.04 1.35 6.13
C VAL A 8 5.16 0.50 5.24
N PHE A 9 4.79 -0.66 5.76
CA PHE A 9 3.86 -1.60 5.15
C PHE A 9 2.63 -1.75 6.03
N GLY A 10 1.45 -1.70 5.43
CA GLY A 10 0.20 -1.84 6.16
C GLY A 10 -0.88 -2.53 5.35
N ILE A 11 -1.68 -3.36 6.02
CA ILE A 11 -2.82 -4.09 5.44
C ILE A 11 -4.13 -3.55 6.01
N SER A 12 -5.14 -3.32 5.17
CA SER A 12 -6.48 -2.88 5.58
C SER A 12 -6.42 -1.55 6.36
N MET A 13 -6.91 -1.50 7.60
CA MET A 13 -6.74 -0.35 8.49
C MET A 13 -5.26 0.02 8.72
N GLY A 14 -4.36 -0.96 8.69
CA GLY A 14 -2.92 -0.72 8.74
C GLY A 14 -2.40 0.02 7.52
N GLY A 15 -2.97 -0.23 6.32
CA GLY A 15 -2.64 0.51 5.10
C GLY A 15 -3.08 1.98 5.21
N LYS A 16 -4.27 2.21 5.78
CA LYS A 16 -4.78 3.55 6.09
C LYS A 16 -3.84 4.28 7.06
N ALA A 17 -3.46 3.62 8.14
CA ALA A 17 -2.53 4.16 9.12
C ALA A 17 -1.15 4.45 8.52
N ALA A 18 -0.64 3.57 7.65
CA ALA A 18 0.62 3.77 6.94
C ALA A 18 0.60 5.03 6.07
N ILE A 19 -0.47 5.23 5.31
CA ILE A 19 -0.67 6.44 4.48
C ILE A 19 -0.66 7.69 5.38
N ILE A 20 -1.47 7.71 6.43
CA ILE A 20 -1.60 8.88 7.31
C ILE A 20 -0.27 9.16 8.03
N ALA A 21 0.38 8.14 8.59
CA ALA A 21 1.66 8.27 9.28
C ALA A 21 2.74 8.84 8.36
N SER A 22 2.76 8.41 7.10
CA SER A 22 3.71 8.89 6.07
C SER A 22 3.55 10.38 5.73
N THR A 23 2.44 11.01 6.09
CA THR A 23 2.28 12.47 5.97
C THR A 23 2.76 13.25 7.19
N LYS A 24 2.99 12.57 8.32
CA LYS A 24 3.32 13.17 9.61
C LYS A 24 4.83 13.20 9.88
N THR A 25 5.62 12.46 9.10
CA THR A 25 7.08 12.39 9.23
C THR A 25 7.75 12.37 7.87
N LYS A 26 9.00 12.84 7.82
CA LYS A 26 9.88 12.74 6.63
C LYS A 26 10.80 11.52 6.68
N GLU A 27 10.75 10.75 7.76
CA GLU A 27 11.63 9.59 7.98
C GLU A 27 11.20 8.35 7.17
N ILE A 28 9.98 8.35 6.61
CA ILE A 28 9.47 7.23 5.81
C ILE A 28 9.83 7.45 4.35
N ASP A 29 10.67 6.57 3.81
CA ASP A 29 11.19 6.61 2.44
C ASP A 29 10.31 5.88 1.41
N ALA A 30 9.47 4.92 1.84
CA ALA A 30 8.56 4.20 0.96
C ALA A 30 7.33 3.68 1.72
N VAL A 31 6.21 3.58 1.00
CA VAL A 31 4.92 3.18 1.57
C VAL A 31 4.32 2.03 0.78
N VAL A 32 3.80 1.02 1.48
CA VAL A 32 3.01 -0.05 0.87
C VAL A 32 1.68 -0.17 1.59
N ALA A 33 0.59 -0.07 0.85
CA ALA A 33 -0.77 -0.15 1.35
C ALA A 33 -1.52 -1.29 0.64
N ASP A 34 -1.75 -2.41 1.35
CA ASP A 34 -2.47 -3.58 0.86
C ASP A 34 -3.91 -3.58 1.36
N SER A 35 -4.87 -3.72 0.46
CA SER A 35 -6.30 -3.80 0.76
C SER A 35 -6.79 -2.61 1.60
N SER A 36 -6.18 -1.44 1.39
CA SER A 36 -6.33 -0.27 2.26
C SER A 36 -7.66 0.44 2.07
N ALA A 37 -8.34 0.72 3.18
CA ALA A 37 -9.57 1.50 3.21
C ALA A 37 -9.29 3.00 3.00
N VAL A 38 -10.18 3.70 2.27
CA VAL A 38 -10.15 5.18 2.18
C VAL A 38 -10.66 5.82 3.46
N GLY A 39 -11.62 5.17 4.13
CA GLY A 39 -12.27 5.57 5.38
C GLY A 39 -12.95 4.34 6.01
N PHE A 40 -13.25 4.36 7.30
CA PHE A 40 -13.93 3.24 7.95
C PHE A 40 -15.36 3.07 7.44
N VAL A 41 -16.10 4.18 7.35
CA VAL A 41 -17.52 4.17 6.97
C VAL A 41 -17.68 4.04 5.45
N GLU A 42 -16.88 4.77 4.67
CA GLU A 42 -16.97 4.75 3.20
C GLU A 42 -16.57 3.40 2.59
N SER A 43 -15.59 2.72 3.19
CA SER A 43 -15.21 1.38 2.75
C SER A 43 -16.24 0.32 3.18
N MET A 44 -16.92 0.51 4.32
CA MET A 44 -18.05 -0.31 4.74
C MET A 44 -19.35 0.12 4.02
N ASN A 45 -19.48 -0.14 2.71
CA ASN A 45 -20.76 0.03 2.02
C ASN A 45 -21.91 -0.63 2.82
N LEU A 46 -23.02 0.08 3.00
CA LEU A 46 -24.24 -0.43 3.65
C LEU A 46 -24.76 -1.75 3.06
N ARG A 47 -24.48 -2.02 1.78
CA ARG A 47 -24.83 -3.28 1.10
C ARG A 47 -24.06 -4.50 1.63
N ASP A 48 -22.82 -4.33 2.07
CA ASP A 48 -21.96 -5.43 2.51
C ASP A 48 -22.16 -5.79 4.00
N ARG A 49 -22.77 -4.88 4.78
CA ARG A 49 -23.23 -5.13 6.16
C ARG A 49 -24.27 -6.26 6.24
N VAL A 50 -25.08 -6.40 5.19
CA VAL A 50 -26.05 -7.50 5.02
C VAL A 50 -25.34 -8.84 4.75
N SER A 51 -24.17 -8.80 4.12
CA SER A 51 -23.36 -10.00 3.81
C SER A 51 -22.55 -10.49 5.01
N MET A 52 -22.28 -9.65 6.01
CA MET A 52 -21.57 -9.99 7.26
C MET A 52 -22.46 -10.65 8.33
N GLY A 53 -23.66 -11.12 7.98
CA GLY A 53 -24.52 -11.90 8.90
C GLY A 53 -25.23 -11.08 9.97
N SER A 54 -25.08 -9.75 9.97
CA SER A 54 -25.95 -8.88 10.78
C SER A 54 -27.35 -8.86 10.15
N SER A 55 -28.39 -9.11 10.97
CA SER A 55 -29.76 -9.10 10.48
C SER A 55 -30.03 -7.79 9.74
N LYS A 56 -30.78 -7.83 8.62
CA LYS A 56 -31.17 -6.63 7.86
C LYS A 56 -31.74 -5.53 8.77
N VAL A 57 -32.33 -5.92 9.90
CA VAL A 57 -32.88 -5.05 10.95
C VAL A 57 -31.76 -4.33 11.71
N PHE A 58 -30.73 -5.03 12.18
CA PHE A 58 -29.59 -4.41 12.87
C PHE A 58 -28.83 -3.45 11.96
N SER A 59 -28.63 -3.82 10.68
CA SER A 59 -27.98 -2.95 9.70
C SER A 59 -28.83 -1.74 9.28
N PHE A 60 -30.16 -1.78 9.49
CA PHE A 60 -31.08 -0.67 9.21
C PHE A 60 -31.10 0.37 10.33
N PHE A 61 -30.95 -0.06 11.60
CA PHE A 61 -30.99 0.85 12.75
C PHE A 61 -29.64 1.53 13.06
N VAL A 62 -28.52 0.96 12.62
CA VAL A 62 -27.20 1.57 12.84
C VAL A 62 -26.85 2.42 11.63
N SER A 63 -27.12 3.72 11.67
CA SER A 63 -26.72 4.65 10.61
C SER A 63 -25.18 4.76 10.51
N GLU A 64 -24.67 5.12 9.34
CA GLU A 64 -23.26 5.46 9.13
C GLU A 64 -22.74 6.48 10.15
N THR A 65 -23.59 7.47 10.49
CA THR A 65 -23.33 8.47 11.53
C THR A 65 -23.15 7.86 12.91
N LEU A 66 -23.94 6.85 13.29
CA LEU A 66 -23.78 6.16 14.57
C LEU A 66 -22.49 5.35 14.62
N VAL A 67 -22.11 4.70 13.51
CA VAL A 67 -20.83 3.98 13.42
C VAL A 67 -19.65 4.93 13.56
N ALA A 68 -19.66 6.04 12.82
CA ALA A 68 -18.64 7.09 12.91
C ALA A 68 -18.55 7.65 14.34
N TYR A 69 -19.70 7.95 14.96
CA TYR A 69 -19.76 8.46 16.32
C TYR A 69 -19.19 7.48 17.35
N PHE A 70 -19.55 6.20 17.28
CA PHE A 70 -18.97 5.19 18.16
C PHE A 70 -17.48 4.96 17.90
N TYR A 71 -17.05 5.00 16.64
CA TYR A 71 -15.63 4.91 16.29
C TYR A 71 -14.84 6.08 16.90
N GLU A 72 -15.34 7.29 16.76
CA GLU A 72 -14.75 8.49 17.33
C GLU A 72 -14.76 8.47 18.86
N LEU A 73 -15.85 8.01 19.48
CA LEU A 73 -15.93 7.84 20.94
C LEU A 73 -14.89 6.85 21.47
N MET A 74 -14.65 5.76 20.75
CA MET A 74 -13.72 4.70 21.16
C MET A 74 -12.25 5.04 20.86
N THR A 75 -11.99 5.75 19.77
CA THR A 75 -10.62 6.04 19.29
C THR A 75 -10.14 7.46 19.60
N GLY A 76 -11.06 8.37 19.90
CA GLY A 76 -10.80 9.81 20.02
C GLY A 76 -10.48 10.49 18.69
N ILE A 77 -10.68 9.81 17.55
CA ILE A 77 -10.31 10.30 16.22
C ILE A 77 -11.58 10.44 15.38
N SER A 78 -11.83 11.65 14.87
CA SER A 78 -12.95 11.88 13.95
C SER A 78 -12.76 11.09 12.65
N GLU A 79 -13.87 10.59 12.10
CA GLU A 79 -13.82 9.82 10.86
C GLU A 79 -13.30 10.67 9.69
N ASP A 80 -13.71 11.94 9.62
CA ASP A 80 -13.29 12.86 8.55
C ASP A 80 -11.80 13.20 8.61
N ASP A 81 -11.22 13.32 9.81
CA ASP A 81 -9.77 13.50 9.99
C ASP A 81 -8.97 12.21 9.76
N ASN A 82 -9.63 11.06 9.57
CA ASN A 82 -9.01 9.74 9.47
C ASN A 82 -9.27 9.04 8.14
N LYS A 83 -9.64 9.79 7.10
CA LYS A 83 -9.75 9.26 5.73
C LYS A 83 -8.40 9.39 5.02
N ALA A 84 -7.79 8.26 4.65
CA ALA A 84 -6.50 8.23 3.94
C ALA A 84 -6.52 9.05 2.64
N VAL A 85 -7.68 9.14 1.98
CA VAL A 85 -7.88 9.90 0.74
C VAL A 85 -7.65 11.41 0.89
N ASN A 86 -7.69 11.94 2.12
CA ASN A 86 -7.43 13.36 2.43
C ASN A 86 -5.94 13.65 2.70
N TYR A 87 -5.12 12.60 2.75
CA TYR A 87 -3.69 12.65 3.11
C TYR A 87 -2.78 12.15 2.00
N ILE A 88 -3.25 11.21 1.17
CA ILE A 88 -2.40 10.52 0.19
C ILE A 88 -1.75 11.46 -0.84
N ASP A 89 -2.36 12.62 -1.12
CA ASP A 89 -1.83 13.67 -1.99
C ASP A 89 -0.67 14.47 -1.34
N ARG A 90 -0.41 14.28 -0.05
CA ARG A 90 0.69 14.91 0.70
C ARG A 90 1.92 14.02 0.80
N ILE A 91 1.80 12.74 0.48
CA ILE A 91 2.92 11.80 0.43
C ILE A 91 3.81 12.18 -0.75
N ASN A 92 5.11 12.35 -0.50
CA ASN A 92 6.11 12.66 -1.54
C ASN A 92 7.10 11.51 -1.75
N THR A 93 6.86 10.38 -1.11
CA THR A 93 7.67 9.17 -1.24
C THR A 93 6.94 8.12 -2.09
N PRO A 94 7.68 7.19 -2.70
CA PRO A 94 7.09 6.10 -3.46
C PRO A 94 6.00 5.35 -2.69
N ILE A 95 4.87 5.10 -3.34
CA ILE A 95 3.75 4.34 -2.78
C ILE A 95 3.33 3.19 -3.70
N LEU A 96 3.23 1.99 -3.13
CA LEU A 96 2.63 0.82 -3.78
C LEU A 96 1.28 0.48 -3.14
N ILE A 97 0.24 0.48 -3.96
CA ILE A 97 -1.11 0.07 -3.58
C ILE A 97 -1.36 -1.34 -4.10
N ILE A 98 -1.69 -2.29 -3.21
CA ILE A 98 -2.02 -3.67 -3.58
C ILE A 98 -3.50 -3.90 -3.26
N HIS A 99 -4.28 -4.47 -4.17
CA HIS A 99 -5.70 -4.71 -3.91
C HIS A 99 -6.26 -5.91 -4.66
N GLY A 100 -7.12 -6.70 -4.01
CA GLY A 100 -7.81 -7.81 -4.65
C GLY A 100 -9.08 -7.37 -5.40
N ASP A 101 -9.29 -7.84 -6.64
CA ASP A 101 -10.46 -7.45 -7.44
C ASP A 101 -11.80 -8.08 -6.99
N LYS A 102 -11.75 -9.05 -6.06
CA LYS A 102 -12.91 -9.66 -5.40
C LYS A 102 -12.98 -9.29 -3.92
N ASP A 103 -12.31 -8.23 -3.49
CA ASP A 103 -12.44 -7.71 -2.14
C ASP A 103 -13.89 -7.24 -1.89
N LYS A 104 -14.56 -7.91 -0.94
CA LYS A 104 -15.93 -7.63 -0.51
C LYS A 104 -16.01 -6.82 0.79
N ILE A 105 -14.86 -6.49 1.38
CA ILE A 105 -14.75 -5.71 2.62
C ILE A 105 -14.32 -4.29 2.29
N VAL A 106 -13.28 -4.15 1.45
CA VAL A 106 -12.84 -2.85 0.94
C VAL A 106 -13.02 -2.85 -0.58
N PRO A 107 -13.98 -2.09 -1.12
CA PRO A 107 -14.28 -2.06 -2.53
C PRO A 107 -13.06 -1.69 -3.38
N LEU A 108 -12.90 -2.33 -4.55
CA LEU A 108 -11.81 -2.04 -5.49
C LEU A 108 -11.70 -0.55 -5.89
N LYS A 109 -12.84 0.17 -5.91
CA LYS A 109 -12.87 1.62 -6.18
C LYS A 109 -11.99 2.42 -5.21
N ASP A 110 -11.79 1.95 -3.98
CA ASP A 110 -11.01 2.64 -2.96
C ASP A 110 -9.52 2.64 -3.33
N ALA A 111 -9.00 1.51 -3.84
CA ALA A 111 -7.63 1.42 -4.34
C ALA A 111 -7.39 2.35 -5.53
N HIS A 112 -8.34 2.40 -6.48
CA HIS A 112 -8.26 3.32 -7.62
C HIS A 112 -8.29 4.78 -7.16
N LEU A 113 -9.18 5.14 -6.23
CA LEU A 113 -9.28 6.49 -5.71
C LEU A 113 -7.99 6.92 -4.98
N LEU A 114 -7.40 6.04 -4.18
CA LEU A 114 -6.11 6.27 -3.53
C LEU A 114 -5.00 6.48 -4.59
N TYR A 115 -4.93 5.63 -5.60
CA TYR A 115 -3.93 5.74 -6.67
C TYR A 115 -4.11 7.01 -7.50
N GLU A 116 -5.33 7.39 -7.86
CA GLU A 116 -5.60 8.61 -8.62
C GLU A 116 -5.11 9.86 -7.87
N LYS A 117 -5.36 9.93 -6.55
CA LYS A 117 -4.96 11.06 -5.71
C LYS A 117 -3.49 11.05 -5.29
N ALA A 118 -2.82 9.90 -5.29
CA ALA A 118 -1.41 9.82 -4.96
C ALA A 118 -0.55 10.64 -5.93
N LYS A 119 0.53 11.23 -5.41
CA LYS A 119 1.59 11.83 -6.22
C LYS A 119 2.53 10.78 -6.77
N GLU A 120 3.23 11.12 -7.83
CA GLU A 120 4.34 10.29 -8.34
C GLU A 120 5.54 10.32 -7.38
N PRO A 121 6.32 9.23 -7.27
CA PRO A 121 6.11 7.96 -7.96
C PRO A 121 5.04 7.09 -7.26
N LYS A 122 4.07 6.58 -8.03
CA LYS A 122 3.00 5.71 -7.52
C LYS A 122 2.83 4.45 -8.33
N PHE A 123 2.45 3.38 -7.63
CA PHE A 123 2.27 2.06 -8.21
C PHE A 123 0.96 1.45 -7.71
N ILE A 124 0.30 0.68 -8.56
CA ILE A 124 -0.88 -0.09 -8.20
C ILE A 124 -0.79 -1.50 -8.77
N TRP A 125 -1.10 -2.50 -7.95
CA TRP A 125 -1.24 -3.88 -8.37
C TRP A 125 -2.61 -4.41 -7.97
N ILE A 126 -3.45 -4.66 -9.00
CA ILE A 126 -4.76 -5.28 -8.83
C ILE A 126 -4.63 -6.78 -9.02
N VAL A 127 -4.80 -7.52 -7.92
CA VAL A 127 -4.66 -8.97 -7.87
C VAL A 127 -5.98 -9.62 -8.30
N LYS A 128 -5.94 -10.40 -9.38
CA LYS A 128 -7.12 -11.05 -9.93
C LYS A 128 -7.64 -12.16 -9.02
N ASN A 129 -8.96 -12.35 -9.03
CA ASN A 129 -9.68 -13.37 -8.29
C ASN A 129 -9.35 -13.43 -6.79
N THR A 130 -9.01 -12.28 -6.19
CA THR A 130 -8.46 -12.20 -4.84
C THR A 130 -9.34 -11.35 -3.95
N GLY A 131 -9.66 -11.86 -2.76
CA GLY A 131 -10.46 -11.16 -1.75
C GLY A 131 -9.62 -10.28 -0.81
N HIS A 132 -10.28 -9.68 0.19
CA HIS A 132 -9.64 -8.84 1.21
C HIS A 132 -8.41 -9.53 1.81
N HIS A 133 -7.26 -8.86 1.85
CA HIS A 133 -6.01 -9.36 2.45
C HIS A 133 -5.57 -10.76 1.99
N LYS A 134 -6.04 -11.25 0.85
CA LYS A 134 -5.72 -12.60 0.36
C LYS A 134 -4.57 -12.65 -0.63
N ALA A 135 -4.06 -11.52 -1.09
CA ALA A 135 -3.04 -11.45 -2.14
C ALA A 135 -1.80 -12.31 -1.83
N HIS A 136 -1.24 -12.19 -0.63
CA HIS A 136 -0.11 -13.03 -0.19
C HIS A 136 -0.45 -14.52 -0.14
N ASN A 137 -1.68 -14.87 0.24
CA ASN A 137 -2.11 -16.27 0.32
C ASN A 137 -2.38 -16.90 -1.05
N THR A 138 -2.93 -16.12 -2.00
CA THR A 138 -3.34 -16.62 -3.32
C THR A 138 -2.25 -16.49 -4.37
N HIS A 139 -1.35 -15.52 -4.24
CA HIS A 139 -0.30 -15.19 -5.21
C HIS A 139 1.06 -15.00 -4.52
N ARG A 140 1.41 -15.90 -3.58
CA ARG A 140 2.54 -15.72 -2.66
C ARG A 140 3.85 -15.30 -3.33
N ALA A 141 4.31 -16.06 -4.32
CA ALA A 141 5.61 -15.81 -4.96
C ALA A 141 5.62 -14.44 -5.67
N GLU A 142 4.58 -14.14 -6.44
CA GLU A 142 4.45 -12.85 -7.12
C GLU A 142 4.32 -11.69 -6.13
N TYR A 143 3.61 -11.90 -5.01
CA TYR A 143 3.46 -10.90 -3.95
C TYR A 143 4.80 -10.54 -3.32
N GLU A 144 5.56 -11.56 -2.92
CA GLU A 144 6.88 -11.38 -2.31
C GLU A 144 7.86 -10.75 -3.31
N GLU A 145 7.86 -11.19 -4.56
CA GLU A 145 8.69 -10.62 -5.63
C GLU A 145 8.38 -9.14 -5.87
N ARG A 146 7.11 -8.78 -6.10
CA ARG A 146 6.71 -7.38 -6.35
C ARG A 146 7.02 -6.47 -5.17
N LEU A 147 6.81 -6.98 -3.95
CA LEU A 147 7.06 -6.21 -2.73
C LEU A 147 8.57 -5.95 -2.54
N LEU A 148 9.40 -6.99 -2.72
CA LEU A 148 10.85 -6.86 -2.64
C LEU A 148 11.40 -5.95 -3.73
N ASN A 149 10.97 -6.12 -4.99
CA ASN A 149 11.38 -5.26 -6.09
C ASN A 149 11.02 -3.79 -5.83
N PHE A 150 9.81 -3.53 -5.31
CA PHE A 150 9.42 -2.18 -4.93
C PHE A 150 10.36 -1.58 -3.88
N PHE A 151 10.68 -2.32 -2.82
CA PHE A 151 11.61 -1.83 -1.80
C PHE A 151 13.02 -1.66 -2.33
N ASP A 152 13.53 -2.61 -3.12
CA ASP A 152 14.86 -2.56 -3.70
C ASP A 152 15.02 -1.34 -4.60
N GLU A 153 14.00 -0.99 -5.39
CA GLU A 153 14.03 0.18 -6.28
C GLU A 153 13.90 1.50 -5.52
N ASN A 154 13.11 1.54 -4.45
CA ASN A 154 12.66 2.79 -3.83
C ASN A 154 13.36 3.12 -2.49
N LEU A 155 14.09 2.18 -1.90
CA LEU A 155 14.88 2.39 -0.68
C LEU A 155 16.38 2.54 -0.95
N LYS A 156 16.84 2.72 -2.20
CA LYS A 156 18.29 2.86 -2.48
C LYS A 156 18.87 4.13 -1.83
N SER A 157 19.97 3.96 -1.11
CA SER A 157 20.78 5.05 -0.56
C SER A 157 21.45 5.86 -1.67
N GLY A 158 21.29 7.18 -1.71
CA GLY A 158 22.33 8.07 -2.23
C GLY A 158 23.33 8.30 -1.09
N THR A 159 24.64 8.04 -1.16
CA THR A 159 25.62 8.14 -2.26
C THR A 159 26.82 7.25 -1.84
N SER A 160 27.34 6.31 -2.63
CA SER A 160 28.48 6.40 -3.56
C SER A 160 28.87 4.93 -3.84
N CYS A 161 29.13 4.46 -5.05
CA CYS A 161 30.15 4.88 -5.99
C CYS A 161 29.83 4.22 -7.35
N ASP A 162 29.81 4.99 -8.44
CA ASP A 162 30.29 4.70 -9.82
C ASP A 162 30.36 3.25 -10.39
N TYR A 163 29.59 2.26 -9.91
CA TYR A 163 29.80 0.86 -10.31
C TYR A 163 28.62 0.17 -11.01
N ILE A 164 27.40 0.71 -10.95
CA ILE A 164 26.23 0.11 -11.65
C ILE A 164 25.72 1.02 -12.78
N GLN A 165 26.60 1.82 -13.37
CA GLN A 165 26.37 2.35 -14.72
C GLN A 165 27.00 1.45 -15.81
N LYS A 166 27.66 0.34 -15.42
CA LYS A 166 28.30 -0.60 -16.35
C LYS A 166 27.57 -1.92 -16.58
N LEU A 167 26.53 -2.29 -15.83
CA LEU A 167 25.90 -3.61 -16.02
C LEU A 167 24.78 -3.65 -17.07
N PHE A 168 24.46 -2.55 -17.75
CA PHE A 168 23.46 -2.53 -18.82
C PHE A 168 24.04 -2.42 -20.24
N LEU A 169 25.37 -2.47 -20.43
CA LEU A 169 25.95 -2.24 -21.76
C LEU A 169 27.09 -3.18 -22.20
N SER A 170 27.38 -4.26 -21.49
CA SER A 170 28.41 -5.21 -21.95
C SER A 170 28.35 -6.54 -21.20
N VAL A 171 27.60 -7.52 -21.70
CA VAL A 171 28.10 -8.86 -22.07
C VAL A 171 27.10 -9.47 -23.06
N CYS A 172 27.37 -9.21 -24.33
CA CYS A 172 27.15 -10.19 -25.38
C CYS A 172 28.09 -11.38 -25.13
N VAL A 173 27.58 -12.59 -25.38
CA VAL A 173 28.24 -13.65 -26.16
C VAL A 173 29.53 -14.27 -25.59
N ASP A 174 29.42 -15.58 -25.36
CA ASP A 174 30.43 -16.65 -25.41
C ASP A 174 31.56 -16.72 -24.37
N ASN A 175 31.42 -17.77 -23.57
CA ASN A 175 32.41 -18.81 -23.28
C ASN A 175 33.89 -18.57 -23.60
N GLU A 176 34.65 -18.85 -22.54
CA GLU A 176 35.98 -19.46 -22.49
C GLU A 176 37.22 -18.57 -22.69
N LEU A 177 38.06 -18.62 -21.64
CA LEU A 177 39.50 -18.26 -21.55
C LEU A 177 39.86 -16.81 -21.17
N GLY A 178 39.98 -16.59 -19.85
CA GLY A 178 41.27 -16.20 -19.25
C GLY A 178 41.66 -14.72 -19.13
N GLY A 179 41.80 -14.24 -17.89
CA GLY A 179 42.85 -13.31 -17.46
C GLY A 179 42.47 -11.83 -17.28
N CYS A 180 42.51 -11.36 -16.03
CA CYS A 180 42.50 -9.93 -15.69
C CYS A 180 43.92 -9.34 -15.69
N LEU A 181 44.16 -8.22 -16.40
CA LEU A 181 45.27 -7.30 -16.13
C LEU A 181 44.84 -5.84 -16.39
N TYR A 182 45.02 -4.99 -15.37
CA TYR A 182 44.74 -3.55 -15.33
C TYR A 182 45.76 -2.73 -16.14
N ARG A 183 45.29 -1.75 -16.91
CA ARG A 183 45.90 -0.42 -17.10
C ARG A 183 44.81 0.61 -17.41
#